data_AF-A0A7S4NSE5-F1
#
_entry.id   AF-A0A7S4NSE5-F1
#
_cell.length_a   1.000
_cell.length_b   1.000
_cell.length_c   1.000
_cell.angle_alpha   90.00
_cell.angle_beta   90.00
_cell.angle_gamma   90.00
#
_symmetry.space_group_name_H-M   'P 1'
#
loop_
_entity.id
_entity.type
_entity.pdbx_description
1 polymer ?
#
loop_
_entity_poly.entity_id
_entity_poly.type
_entity_poly.pdbx_seq_one_letter_code
_entity_poly.pdbx_strand_id
1 'polypeptide(L)'
;VIASEDTRRTGRMLKHFDIKTPQISHHEHNRQGSVSEIVNMARAGRSIAIVSDAGTPAISDPGTEVVRACLQEGIRVEPIPGACAAVAAVSISGMAKEGFCFGGFIPAKGSMRQQFVERVV
;
A
#
# COMPACT_ATOMS: atom_id res chain seq x y z
N VAL A 1 8.41 -9.65 -10.61
CA VAL A 1 9.27 -8.76 -9.79
C VAL A 1 8.43 -8.25 -8.62
N ILE A 2 9.04 -7.95 -7.48
CA ILE A 2 8.33 -7.47 -6.27
C ILE A 2 8.73 -6.02 -5.99
N ALA A 3 7.82 -5.08 -6.18
CA ALA A 3 7.97 -3.68 -5.78
C ALA A 3 7.72 -3.57 -4.27
N SER A 4 8.76 -3.24 -3.50
CA SER A 4 8.75 -3.27 -2.04
C SER A 4 9.02 -1.90 -1.46
N GLU A 5 8.25 -1.51 -0.44
CA GLU A 5 8.48 -0.29 0.33
C GLU A 5 9.86 -0.30 1.01
N ASP A 6 10.15 -1.30 1.86
CA ASP A 6 11.50 -1.62 2.32
C ASP A 6 11.93 -3.02 1.85
N THR A 7 12.91 -3.06 0.95
CA THR A 7 13.48 -4.30 0.39
C THR A 7 14.20 -5.17 1.43
N ARG A 8 14.66 -4.59 2.53
CA ARG A 8 15.31 -5.33 3.64
C ARG A 8 14.26 -6.04 4.47
N ARG A 9 13.14 -5.38 4.76
CA ARG A 9 12.03 -5.96 5.51
C ARG A 9 11.35 -7.06 4.70
N THR A 10 10.97 -6.74 3.47
CA THR A 10 10.37 -7.70 2.54
C THR A 10 11.34 -8.86 2.26
N GLY A 11 12.63 -8.59 2.06
CA GLY A 11 13.65 -9.61 1.85
C GLY A 11 13.73 -10.67 2.97
N ARG A 12 13.50 -10.29 4.24
CA ARG A 12 13.42 -11.26 5.35
C ARG A 12 12.20 -12.18 5.22
N MET A 13 11.05 -11.63 4.84
CA MET A 13 9.83 -12.41 4.59
C MET A 13 10.02 -13.36 3.41
N LEU A 14 10.55 -12.87 2.29
CA LEU A 14 10.81 -13.69 1.10
C LEU A 14 11.75 -14.85 1.42
N LYS A 15 12.82 -14.59 2.19
CA LYS A 15 13.74 -15.63 2.66
C LYS A 15 13.05 -16.68 3.51
N HIS A 16 12.14 -16.29 4.40
CA HIS A 16 11.39 -17.23 5.24
C HIS A 16 10.54 -18.20 4.41
N PHE A 17 10.01 -17.75 3.27
CA PHE A 17 9.19 -18.56 2.37
C PHE A 17 9.96 -19.15 1.16
N ASP A 18 11.29 -19.08 1.14
CA ASP A 18 12.16 -19.47 0.02
C ASP A 18 11.76 -18.84 -1.34
N ILE A 19 11.28 -17.60 -1.32
CA ILE A 19 10.92 -16.85 -2.53
C ILE A 19 12.16 -16.13 -3.06
N LYS A 20 12.55 -16.47 -4.29
CA LYS A 20 13.76 -15.95 -4.97
C LYS A 20 13.47 -14.82 -5.97
N THR A 21 12.22 -14.36 -6.04
CA THR A 21 11.82 -13.30 -6.98
C THR A 21 12.57 -12.00 -6.67
N PRO A 22 13.14 -11.32 -7.68
CA PRO A 22 13.88 -10.07 -7.46
C PRO A 22 12.96 -8.96 -6.95
N GLN A 23 13.54 -8.07 -6.14
CA GLN A 23 12.89 -6.91 -5.56
C GLN A 23 13.33 -5.62 -6.27
N ILE A 24 12.43 -4.64 -6.32
CA ILE A 24 12.73 -3.24 -6.65
C ILE A 24 12.22 -2.35 -5.52
N SER A 25 12.92 -1.25 -5.26
CA SER A 25 12.55 -0.33 -4.17
C SER A 25 11.47 0.66 -4.64
N HIS A 26 10.37 0.73 -3.91
CA HIS A 26 9.26 1.64 -4.16
C HIS A 26 8.80 2.30 -2.84
N HIS A 27 9.48 3.38 -2.45
CA HIS A 27 9.15 4.17 -1.27
C HIS A 27 8.97 5.65 -1.63
N GLU A 28 8.45 6.43 -0.68
CA GLU A 28 8.10 7.85 -0.83
C GLU A 28 9.20 8.70 -1.51
N HIS A 29 10.46 8.55 -1.09
CA HIS A 29 11.58 9.30 -1.67
C HIS A 29 11.94 8.95 -3.13
N ASN A 30 11.53 7.78 -3.63
CA ASN A 30 11.81 7.31 -5.00
C ASN A 30 10.51 7.15 -5.82
N ARG A 31 9.41 7.76 -5.37
CA ARG A 31 8.06 7.48 -5.88
C ARG A 31 7.94 7.72 -7.39
N GLN A 32 8.35 8.87 -7.92
CA GLN A 32 8.16 9.18 -9.35
C GLN A 32 8.98 8.29 -10.29
N GLY A 33 10.25 8.03 -9.96
CA GLY A 33 11.12 7.18 -10.77
C GLY A 33 10.64 5.73 -10.78
N SER A 34 10.39 5.17 -9.59
CA SER A 34 9.95 3.78 -9.45
C SER A 34 8.57 3.50 -10.03
N VAL A 35 7.60 4.45 -9.98
CA VAL A 35 6.29 4.29 -10.65
C VAL A 35 6.48 4.07 -12.15
N SER A 36 7.27 4.92 -12.79
CA SER A 36 7.50 4.84 -14.24
C SER A 36 8.17 3.52 -14.63
N GLU A 37 9.15 3.09 -13.84
CA GLU A 37 9.83 1.80 -14.03
C GLU A 37 8.85 0.62 -13.92
N ILE A 38 8.02 0.60 -12.87
CA ILE A 38 7.02 -0.44 -12.63
C ILE A 38 6.00 -0.50 -13.78
N VAL A 39 5.45 0.64 -14.18
CA VAL A 39 4.44 0.72 -15.25
C VAL A 39 5.05 0.24 -16.57
N ASN A 40 6.28 0.64 -16.90
CA ASN A 40 6.96 0.19 -18.11
C ASN A 40 7.20 -1.33 -18.11
N MET A 41 7.60 -1.92 -16.96
CA MET A 41 7.73 -3.36 -16.83
C MET A 41 6.39 -4.09 -17.01
N ALA A 42 5.31 -3.57 -16.44
CA ALA A 42 3.97 -4.14 -16.58
C ALA A 42 3.48 -4.04 -18.02
N ARG A 43 3.69 -2.91 -18.69
CA ARG A 43 3.38 -2.70 -20.12
C ARG A 43 4.17 -3.68 -21.00
N ALA A 44 5.39 -4.03 -20.62
CA ALA A 44 6.20 -5.05 -21.29
C ALA A 44 5.75 -6.50 -20.99
N GLY A 45 4.61 -6.69 -20.33
CA GLY A 45 4.02 -8.01 -20.04
C GLY A 45 4.60 -8.71 -18.81
N ARG A 46 5.40 -8.03 -17.97
CA ARG A 46 5.91 -8.64 -16.73
C ARG A 46 4.86 -8.62 -15.63
N SER A 47 4.76 -9.73 -14.89
CA SER A 47 3.98 -9.77 -13.65
C SER A 47 4.73 -9.09 -12.50
N ILE A 48 4.04 -8.17 -11.83
CA ILE A 48 4.58 -7.32 -10.76
C ILE A 48 3.67 -7.46 -9.53
N ALA A 49 4.27 -7.78 -8.38
CA ALA A 49 3.61 -7.68 -7.10
C ALA A 49 4.04 -6.37 -6.42
N ILE A 50 3.11 -5.67 -5.78
CA ILE A 50 3.39 -4.49 -4.95
C ILE A 50 3.17 -4.90 -3.50
N VAL A 51 4.14 -4.61 -2.63
CA VAL A 51 4.06 -4.90 -1.20
C VAL A 51 4.47 -3.67 -0.39
N SER A 52 3.72 -3.40 0.68
CA SER A 52 4.07 -2.45 1.71
C SER A 52 4.83 -3.15 2.84
N ASP A 53 5.35 -2.36 3.78
CA ASP A 53 6.02 -2.88 4.96
C ASP A 53 5.15 -3.82 5.82
N ALA A 54 3.83 -3.60 5.80
CA ALA A 54 2.85 -4.47 6.45
C ALA A 54 1.44 -4.23 5.91
N GLY A 55 0.63 -5.30 5.92
CA GLY A 55 -0.81 -5.21 5.70
C GLY A 55 -1.21 -5.16 4.23
N THR A 56 -2.17 -4.30 3.90
CA THR A 56 -2.72 -4.11 2.55
C THR A 56 -1.95 -3.00 1.83
N PRO A 57 -1.23 -3.29 0.73
CA PRO A 57 -0.53 -2.27 -0.05
C PRO A 57 -1.49 -1.27 -0.69
N ALA A 58 -0.96 -0.10 -1.04
CA ALA A 58 -1.68 1.06 -1.57
C ALA A 58 -2.65 1.73 -0.57
N ILE A 59 -2.63 1.39 0.72
CA ILE A 59 -3.45 2.05 1.75
C ILE A 59 -2.52 2.68 2.78
N SER A 60 -2.45 4.02 2.78
CA SER A 60 -1.53 4.79 3.64
C SER A 60 -0.05 4.50 3.39
N ASP A 61 0.30 4.07 2.18
CA ASP A 61 1.64 3.75 1.70
C ASP A 61 1.78 4.24 0.23
N PRO A 62 2.98 4.21 -0.39
CA PRO A 62 3.22 4.81 -1.71
C PRO A 62 2.65 4.00 -2.89
N GLY A 63 2.00 2.85 -2.66
CA GLY A 63 1.49 1.98 -3.73
C GLY A 63 0.32 2.56 -4.53
N THR A 64 -0.40 3.57 -3.99
CA THR A 64 -1.57 4.19 -4.66
C THR A 64 -1.20 4.75 -6.04
N GLU A 65 -0.04 5.38 -6.15
CA GLU A 65 0.41 6.03 -7.37
C GLU A 65 0.70 5.02 -8.49
N VAL A 66 1.24 3.83 -8.14
CA VAL A 66 1.45 2.75 -9.10
C VAL A 66 0.12 2.22 -9.60
N VAL A 67 -0.82 1.94 -8.69
CA VAL A 67 -2.15 1.44 -9.05
C VAL A 67 -2.85 2.45 -9.98
N ARG A 68 -2.82 3.74 -9.65
CA ARG A 68 -3.40 4.80 -10.48
C ARG A 68 -2.78 4.83 -11.88
N ALA A 69 -1.45 4.78 -11.98
CA ALA A 69 -0.76 4.82 -13.26
C ALA A 69 -1.06 3.58 -14.12
N CYS A 70 -1.10 2.38 -13.50
CA CYS A 70 -1.51 1.16 -14.19
C CYS A 70 -2.93 1.26 -14.75
N LEU A 71 -3.89 1.74 -13.95
CA LEU A 71 -5.28 1.90 -14.38
C LEU A 71 -5.43 2.90 -15.53
N GLN A 72 -4.68 4.01 -15.51
CA GLN A 72 -4.68 5.01 -16.58
C GLN A 72 -4.16 4.44 -17.92
N GLU A 73 -3.28 3.46 -17.85
CA GLU A 73 -2.67 2.78 -19.01
C GLU A 73 -3.44 1.52 -19.44
N GLY A 74 -4.58 1.22 -18.81
CA GLY A 74 -5.35 0.01 -19.09
C GLY A 74 -4.66 -1.29 -18.65
N ILE A 75 -3.66 -1.20 -17.77
CA ILE A 75 -2.95 -2.35 -17.21
C ILE A 75 -3.84 -2.99 -16.14
N ARG A 76 -4.00 -4.32 -16.24
CA ARG A 76 -4.78 -5.11 -15.29
C ARG A 76 -4.14 -5.06 -13.89
N VAL A 77 -4.93 -4.69 -12.89
CA VAL A 77 -4.56 -4.70 -11.47
C VAL A 77 -5.47 -5.68 -10.74
N GLU A 78 -4.87 -6.57 -9.94
CA GLU A 78 -5.61 -7.57 -9.15
C GLU A 78 -5.28 -7.44 -7.66
N PRO A 79 -6.28 -7.29 -6.78
CA PRO A 79 -6.05 -7.29 -5.34
C PRO A 79 -5.90 -8.72 -4.80
N ILE A 80 -5.00 -8.92 -3.84
CA ILE A 80 -4.93 -10.14 -3.03
C ILE A 80 -5.49 -9.82 -1.64
N PRO A 81 -6.58 -10.46 -1.20
CA PRO A 81 -7.10 -10.29 0.16
C PRO A 81 -6.03 -10.65 1.21
N GLY A 82 -5.93 -9.86 2.27
CA GLY A 82 -4.86 -10.01 3.25
C GLY A 82 -5.09 -9.22 4.53
N ALA A 83 -4.05 -9.15 5.37
CA ALA A 83 -4.13 -8.50 6.68
C ALA A 83 -4.38 -6.99 6.54
N CYS A 84 -5.33 -6.47 7.31
CA CYS A 84 -5.61 -5.05 7.43
C CYS A 84 -5.82 -4.71 8.91
N ALA A 85 -4.95 -3.85 9.48
CA ALA A 85 -4.99 -3.51 10.90
C ALA A 85 -6.30 -2.83 11.30
N ALA A 86 -6.84 -1.93 10.47
CA ALA A 86 -8.09 -1.24 10.74
C ALA A 86 -9.28 -2.20 10.82
N VAL A 87 -9.40 -3.11 9.84
CA VAL A 87 -10.47 -4.12 9.81
C VAL A 87 -10.35 -5.08 10.99
N ALA A 88 -9.13 -5.52 11.32
CA ALA A 88 -8.89 -6.40 12.47
C ALA A 88 -9.25 -5.73 13.81
N ALA A 89 -8.96 -4.44 13.98
CA ALA A 89 -9.31 -3.71 15.19
C ALA A 89 -10.84 -3.48 15.29
N VAL A 90 -11.47 -3.11 14.18
CA VAL A 90 -12.91 -2.82 14.14
C VAL A 90 -13.75 -4.09 14.34
N SER A 91 -13.29 -5.26 13.88
CA SER A 91 -14.04 -6.52 14.04
C SER A 91 -14.24 -6.94 15.50
N ILE A 92 -13.38 -6.47 16.42
CA ILE A 92 -13.45 -6.75 17.86
C ILE A 92 -13.89 -5.55 18.70
N SER A 93 -14.20 -4.40 18.09
CA SER A 93 -14.49 -3.16 18.83
C SER A 93 -15.90 -3.11 19.41
N GLY A 94 -16.84 -3.90 18.88
CA GLY A 94 -18.27 -3.79 19.20
C GLY A 94 -18.95 -2.58 18.55
N MET A 95 -18.26 -1.82 17.69
CA MET A 95 -18.76 -0.55 17.12
C MET A 95 -19.14 -0.63 15.63
N ALA A 96 -18.86 -1.75 14.96
CA ALA A 96 -18.90 -1.86 13.49
C ALA A 96 -20.27 -2.20 12.88
N LYS A 97 -21.37 -2.12 13.65
CA LYS A 97 -22.68 -2.68 13.25
C LYS A 97 -23.18 -2.17 11.90
N GLU A 98 -22.95 -0.89 11.60
CA GLU A 98 -23.42 -0.23 10.38
C GLU A 98 -22.27 0.12 9.41
N GLY A 99 -21.04 -0.33 9.74
CA GLY A 99 -19.83 0.01 9.02
C GLY A 99 -18.88 0.88 9.85
N PHE A 100 -17.80 1.34 9.19
CA PHE A 100 -16.80 2.22 9.79
C PHE A 100 -16.14 3.08 8.72
N CYS A 101 -15.66 4.25 9.12
CA CYS A 101 -14.84 5.12 8.28
C CYS A 101 -13.35 4.95 8.64
N PHE A 102 -12.49 4.76 7.64
CA PHE A 102 -11.04 4.74 7.82
C PHE A 102 -10.46 6.11 7.49
N GLY A 103 -9.98 6.83 8.51
CA GLY A 103 -9.40 8.17 8.36
C GLY A 103 -7.89 8.22 8.12
N GLY A 104 -7.19 7.08 8.15
CA GLY A 104 -5.73 7.04 8.06
C GLY A 104 -5.03 7.75 9.23
N PHE A 105 -3.95 8.48 8.94
CA PHE A 105 -3.15 9.16 9.95
C PHE A 105 -3.62 10.60 10.18
N ILE A 106 -3.81 10.93 11.46
CA ILE A 106 -4.18 12.28 11.89
C ILE A 106 -2.96 13.22 11.79
N PRO A 107 -3.13 14.50 11.40
CA PRO A 107 -2.03 15.46 11.36
C PRO A 107 -1.27 15.60 12.69
N ALA A 108 0.05 15.77 12.62
CA ALA A 108 0.89 15.91 13.81
C ALA A 108 0.62 17.22 14.59
N LYS A 109 0.35 18.33 13.89
CA LYS A 109 0.14 19.65 14.51
C LYS A 109 -1.27 19.76 15.09
N GLY A 110 -1.38 20.32 16.31
CA GLY A 110 -2.62 20.40 17.07
C GLY A 110 -3.79 21.07 16.34
N SER A 111 -3.56 22.24 15.72
CA SER A 111 -4.61 22.94 14.98
C SER A 111 -5.13 22.15 13.78
N MET A 112 -4.23 21.54 13.00
CA MET A 112 -4.61 20.68 11.86
C MET A 112 -5.28 19.39 12.31
N ARG A 113 -4.85 18.81 13.44
CA ARG A 113 -5.49 17.65 14.05
C ARG A 113 -6.92 17.96 14.45
N GLN A 114 -7.15 19.09 15.10
CA GLN A 114 -8.48 19.47 15.54
C GLN A 114 -9.42 19.70 14.36
N GLN A 115 -8.97 20.44 13.35
CA GLN A 115 -9.70 20.61 12.09
C GLN A 115 -9.97 19.27 11.37
N PHE A 116 -9.06 18.30 11.45
CA PHE A 116 -9.27 16.97 10.88
C PHE A 116 -10.38 16.22 11.62
N VAL A 117 -10.36 16.20 12.95
CA VAL A 117 -11.37 15.52 13.77
C VAL A 117 -12.76 16.13 13.54
N GLU A 118 -12.85 17.46 13.50
CA GLU A 118 -14.11 18.20 13.23
C GLU A 118 -14.69 17.93 11.83
N ARG A 119 -13.88 17.44 10.87
CA ARG A 119 -14.36 17.08 9.52
C ARG A 119 -14.84 15.63 9.40
N VAL A 120 -14.33 14.75 10.27
CA VAL A 120 -14.53 13.31 10.18
C VAL A 120 -15.61 12.82 11.16
N VAL A 121 -15.91 13.61 12.18
CA VAL A 121 -17.01 13.44 13.15
C VAL A 121 -18.15 14.39 12.79
#